data_AF-A0A0Q4GYH1-F1
#
_entry.id   AF-A0A0Q4GYH1-F1
#
_cell.length_a   1.000
_cell.length_b   1.000
_cell.length_c   1.000
_cell.angle_alpha   90.00
_cell.angle_beta   90.00
_cell.angle_gamma   90.00
#
_symmetry.space_group_name_H-M   'P 1'
#
loop_
_entity.id
_entity.type
_entity.pdbx_description
1 polymer ?
#
loop_
_entity_poly.entity_id
_entity_poly.type
_entity_poly.pdbx_seq_one_letter_code
_entity_poly.pdbx_strand_id
1 'polypeptide(L)'
;MDTALLRHYVVVATELHLGRAAASLGVPRATLRTSLADVQRAVGAVLLERDDDEITLTEAGTMFLATARSELAVIDAANAPPKPKAGGKAKASKGKGRAPKVKGQPLPYKKRQSR
;
A
#
# COMPACT_ATOMS: atom_id res chain seq x y z
N MET A 1 -1.66 -4.16 20.86
CA MET A 1 -1.39 -2.71 20.67
C MET A 1 -2.06 -2.28 19.37
N ASP A 2 -2.61 -1.05 19.31
CA ASP A 2 -3.27 -0.54 18.10
C ASP A 2 -2.25 -0.13 17.03
N THR A 3 -2.58 -0.39 15.76
CA THR A 3 -1.78 -0.02 14.58
C THR A 3 -1.55 1.48 14.48
N ALA A 4 -2.51 2.31 14.92
CA ALA A 4 -2.37 3.76 14.95
C ALA A 4 -1.27 4.21 15.92
N LEU A 5 -1.26 3.65 17.13
CA LEU A 5 -0.23 3.93 18.15
C LEU A 5 1.15 3.51 17.65
N LEU A 6 1.23 2.37 16.97
CA LEU A 6 2.48 1.85 16.42
C LEU A 6 3.02 2.73 15.29
N ARG A 7 2.15 3.23 14.40
CA ARG A 7 2.52 4.23 13.38
C ARG A 7 3.00 5.55 13.99
N HIS A 8 2.30 6.06 15.01
CA HIS A 8 2.71 7.28 15.70
C HIS A 8 4.12 7.15 16.29
N TYR A 9 4.41 6.02 16.95
CA TYR A 9 5.72 5.73 17.49
C TYR A 9 6.81 5.68 16.41
N VAL A 10 6.57 4.94 15.31
CA VAL A 10 7.56 4.80 14.23
C VAL A 10 7.92 6.15 13.61
N VAL A 11 6.92 7.01 13.32
CA VAL A 11 7.18 8.34 12.76
C VAL A 11 7.99 9.21 13.72
N VAL A 12 7.68 9.18 15.01
CA VAL A 12 8.42 9.95 16.02
C VAL A 12 9.86 9.46 16.15
N ALA A 13 10.07 8.14 16.17
CA ALA A 13 11.38 7.53 16.27
C ALA A 13 12.24 7.77 15.01
N THR A 14 11.65 8.07 13.85
CA THR A 14 12.38 8.47 12.64
C THR A 14 12.67 9.96 12.57
N GLU A 15 11.76 10.80 13.04
CA GLU A 15 11.90 12.27 12.98
C GLU A 15 12.74 12.85 14.12
N LEU A 16 12.80 12.15 15.26
CA LEU A 16 13.46 12.59 16.50
C LEU A 16 13.01 13.98 17.00
N HIS A 17 11.85 14.45 16.52
CA HIS A 17 11.30 15.76 16.84
C HIS A 17 9.78 15.69 16.87
N LEU A 18 9.18 16.05 18.00
CA LEU A 18 7.73 15.86 18.21
C LEU A 18 6.88 16.74 17.29
N GLY A 19 7.25 18.02 17.15
CA GLY A 19 6.58 18.95 16.23
C GLY A 19 6.58 18.51 14.77
N ARG A 20 7.71 18.04 14.23
CA ARG A 20 7.80 17.52 12.85
C ARG A 20 6.97 16.25 12.66
N ALA A 21 7.04 15.33 13.61
CA ALA A 21 6.21 14.12 13.58
C ALA A 21 4.70 14.45 13.59
N ALA A 22 4.30 15.43 14.42
CA ALA A 22 2.92 15.90 14.48
C ALA A 22 2.44 16.50 13.17
N ALA A 23 3.27 17.34 12.54
CA ALA A 23 2.96 17.92 11.24
C ALA A 23 2.86 16.86 10.14
N SER A 24 3.76 15.87 10.15
CA SER A 24 3.78 14.76 9.17
C SER A 24 2.53 13.87 9.27
N LEU A 25 2.08 13.59 10.50
CA LEU A 25 0.88 12.78 10.77
C LEU A 25 -0.43 13.57 10.69
N GLY A 26 -0.37 14.91 10.64
CA GLY A 26 -1.56 15.76 10.67
C GLY A 26 -2.34 15.71 11.99
N VAL A 27 -1.67 15.38 13.10
CA VAL A 27 -2.31 15.25 14.43
C VAL A 27 -1.75 16.27 15.42
N PRO A 28 -2.54 16.72 16.44
CA PRO A 28 -2.03 17.60 17.48
C PRO A 28 -0.90 16.96 18.30
N ARG A 29 0.05 17.79 18.78
CA ARG A 29 1.15 17.33 19.65
C ARG A 29 0.65 16.61 20.91
N ALA A 30 -0.47 17.06 21.49
CA ALA A 30 -1.08 16.41 22.66
C ALA A 30 -1.47 14.96 22.39
N THR A 31 -2.12 14.70 21.24
CA THR A 31 -2.51 13.35 20.80
C THR A 31 -1.30 12.45 20.63
N LEU A 32 -0.22 12.98 20.04
CA LEU A 32 1.05 12.27 19.92
C LEU A 32 1.68 11.96 21.27
N ARG A 33 1.68 12.90 22.22
CA ARG A 33 2.21 12.66 23.57
C ARG A 33 1.47 11.54 24.27
N THR A 34 0.15 11.54 24.22
CA THR A 34 -0.69 10.48 24.81
C THR A 34 -0.44 9.15 24.11
N SER A 35 -0.40 9.13 22.78
CA SER A 35 -0.12 7.92 22.01
C SER A 35 1.22 7.29 22.40
N LEU A 36 2.27 8.09 22.53
CA LEU A 36 3.59 7.60 22.94
C LEU A 36 3.61 7.05 24.36
N ALA A 37 2.91 7.71 25.29
CA ALA A 37 2.76 7.20 26.66
C ALA A 37 2.02 5.86 26.68
N ASP A 38 0.98 5.70 25.86
CA ASP A 38 0.24 4.44 25.74
C ASP A 38 1.11 3.32 25.16
N VAL A 39 1.98 3.63 24.17
CA VAL A 39 2.96 2.67 23.66
C VAL A 39 3.95 2.25 24.74
N GLN A 40 4.57 3.22 25.42
CA GLN A 40 5.53 2.92 26.49
C GLN A 40 4.89 2.10 27.61
N ARG A 41 3.63 2.38 27.94
CA ARG A 41 2.85 1.62 28.93
C ARG A 41 2.53 0.20 28.46
N ALA A 42 2.16 0.03 27.19
CA ALA A 42 1.85 -1.28 26.61
C ALA A 42 3.09 -2.17 26.51
N VAL A 43 4.25 -1.58 26.19
CA VAL A 43 5.54 -2.29 26.13
C VAL A 43 6.14 -2.48 27.54
N GLY A 44 5.79 -1.62 28.49
CA GLY A 44 6.32 -1.66 29.86
C GLY A 44 7.75 -1.13 29.97
N ALA A 45 8.22 -0.34 28.99
CA ALA A 45 9.58 0.19 28.94
C ALA A 45 9.59 1.64 28.43
N VAL A 46 10.61 2.39 28.86
CA VAL A 46 10.87 3.75 28.35
C VAL A 46 11.57 3.61 27.00
N LEU A 47 10.82 3.85 25.92
CA LEU A 47 11.33 3.76 24.55
C LEU A 47 11.96 5.06 24.02
N LEU A 48 11.56 6.19 24.60
CA LEU A 48 11.94 7.53 24.16
C LEU A 48 12.10 8.40 25.39
N GLU A 49 13.17 9.17 25.41
CA GLU A 49 13.39 10.29 26.32
C GLU A 49 13.10 11.59 25.57
N ARG A 50 12.67 12.61 26.30
CA ARG A 50 12.18 13.87 25.72
C ARG A 50 12.78 15.03 26.48
N ASP A 51 13.37 15.96 25.74
CA ASP A 51 13.88 17.24 26.23
C ASP A 51 13.22 18.38 25.44
N ASP A 52 12.28 19.07 26.07
CA ASP A 52 11.36 20.09 25.52
C ASP A 52 10.57 19.69 24.24
N ASP A 53 11.25 19.56 23.09
CA ASP A 53 10.69 19.14 21.79
C ASP A 53 11.60 18.13 21.05
N GLU A 54 12.81 17.89 21.56
CA GLU A 54 13.80 16.95 21.05
C GLU A 54 13.59 15.57 21.67
N ILE A 55 13.78 14.54 20.86
CA ILE A 55 13.50 13.16 21.25
C ILE A 55 14.75 12.32 21.04
N THR A 56 15.14 11.62 22.10
CA THR A 56 16.23 10.65 22.10
C THR A 56 15.67 9.24 22.24
N LEU A 57 16.15 8.34 21.39
CA LEU A 57 15.82 6.92 21.46
C LEU A 57 16.66 6.25 22.54
N THR A 58 16.00 5.49 23.43
CA THR A 58 16.69 4.58 24.34
C THR A 58 17.10 3.30 23.60
N GLU A 59 17.95 2.48 24.22
CA GLU A 59 18.31 1.16 23.66
C GLU A 59 17.07 0.28 23.45
N ALA A 60 16.14 0.26 24.41
CA ALA A 60 14.87 -0.44 24.25
C ALA A 60 14.04 0.13 23.08
N GLY A 61 14.09 1.45 22.88
CA GLY A 61 13.45 2.12 21.75
C GLY A 61 14.02 1.71 20.40
N THR A 62 15.34 1.67 20.26
CA THR A 62 15.96 1.28 18.97
C THR A 62 15.63 -0.17 18.61
N MET A 63 15.65 -1.08 19.58
CA MET A 63 15.23 -2.47 19.39
C MET A 63 13.75 -2.57 19.01
N PHE A 64 12.88 -1.86 19.73
CA PHE A 64 11.45 -1.89 19.48
C PHE A 64 11.08 -1.28 18.11
N LEU A 65 11.81 -0.26 17.65
CA LEU A 65 11.62 0.34 16.33
C LEU A 65 11.76 -0.67 15.19
N ALA A 66 12.76 -1.55 15.25
CA ALA A 66 12.97 -2.58 14.23
C ALA A 66 11.79 -3.56 14.17
N THR A 67 11.30 -3.99 15.32
CA THR A 67 10.14 -4.87 15.45
C THR A 67 8.87 -4.18 14.96
N ALA A 68 8.63 -2.93 15.40
CA ALA A 68 7.46 -2.14 15.02
C ALA A 68 7.37 -1.92 13.50
N ARG A 69 8.48 -1.61 12.83
CA ARG A 69 8.50 -1.45 11.37
C ARG A 69 8.18 -2.76 10.65
N SER A 70 8.66 -3.88 11.18
CA SER A 70 8.39 -5.21 10.62
C SER A 70 6.91 -5.57 10.75
N GLU A 71 6.30 -5.32 11.91
CA GLU A 71 4.86 -5.54 12.13
C GLU A 71 4.00 -4.67 11.20
N LEU A 72 4.31 -3.38 11.06
CA LEU A 72 3.58 -2.50 10.11
C LEU A 72 3.70 -3.00 8.69
N ALA A 73 4.88 -3.45 8.26
CA ALA A 73 5.05 -3.97 6.91
C ALA A 73 4.16 -5.19 6.63
N VAL A 74 4.00 -6.08 7.62
CA VAL A 74 3.09 -7.23 7.53
C VAL A 74 1.63 -6.78 7.45
N ILE A 75 1.24 -5.83 8.30
CA ILE A 75 -0.13 -5.30 8.32
C ILE A 75 -0.45 -4.57 7.01
N ASP A 76 0.45 -3.74 6.51
CA ASP A 76 0.27 -3.01 5.26
C ASP A 76 0.22 -3.97 4.06
N ALA A 77 1.03 -5.04 4.08
CA ALA A 77 0.96 -6.10 3.06
C ALA A 77 -0.37 -6.87 3.11
N ALA A 78 -0.93 -7.10 4.30
CA ALA A 78 -2.23 -7.73 4.46
C ALA A 78 -3.39 -6.83 4.00
N ASN A 79 -3.24 -5.51 4.17
CA ASN A 79 -4.23 -4.52 3.74
C ASN A 79 -4.08 -4.11 2.27
N ALA A 80 -2.99 -4.50 1.59
CA ALA A 80 -2.81 -4.21 0.18
C ALA A 80 -3.90 -4.93 -0.64
N PRO A 81 -4.54 -4.26 -1.61
CA PRO A 81 -5.49 -4.92 -2.50
C PRO A 81 -4.79 -6.11 -3.16
N PRO A 82 -5.45 -7.29 -3.25
CA PRO A 82 -4.82 -8.47 -3.84
C PRO A 82 -4.30 -8.09 -5.22
N LYS A 83 -2.97 -8.19 -5.42
CA LYS A 83 -2.34 -7.91 -6.71
C LYS A 83 -3.15 -8.70 -7.76
N PRO A 84 -3.75 -8.05 -8.78
CA PRO A 84 -4.44 -8.79 -9.82
C PRO A 84 -3.40 -9.77 -10.38
N LYS A 85 -3.72 -11.07 -10.40
CA LYS A 85 -2.82 -12.07 -10.97
C LYS A 85 -2.58 -11.69 -12.43
N ALA A 86 -1.46 -11.03 -12.69
CA ALA A 86 -0.99 -10.75 -14.04
C ALA A 86 -0.53 -12.09 -14.63
N GLY A 87 -1.44 -12.81 -15.30
CA GLY A 87 -1.06 -13.98 -16.09
C GLY A 87 -2.07 -15.12 -16.12
N GLY A 88 -3.21 -14.90 -16.77
CA GLY A 88 -3.81 -15.95 -17.60
C GLY A 88 -3.42 -15.67 -19.04
N LYS A 89 -2.40 -16.35 -19.55
CA LYS A 89 -1.95 -16.21 -20.94
C LYS A 89 -3.04 -16.67 -21.93
N ALA A 90 -3.03 -16.01 -23.09
CA ALA A 90 -3.52 -16.47 -24.39
C ALA A 90 -5.04 -16.51 -24.65
N LYS A 91 -5.58 -15.41 -25.19
CA LYS A 91 -6.41 -15.49 -26.40
C LYS A 91 -5.46 -15.49 -27.61
N ALA A 92 -4.63 -16.53 -27.73
CA ALA A 92 -3.93 -16.80 -28.98
C ALA A 92 -4.86 -17.64 -29.87
N SER A 93 -5.19 -17.05 -31.01
CA SER A 93 -5.77 -17.65 -32.21
C SER A 93 -7.20 -18.22 -32.10
N LYS A 94 -8.14 -17.50 -32.72
CA LYS A 94 -9.00 -18.15 -33.70
C LYS A 94 -9.02 -17.27 -34.93
N GLY A 95 -8.18 -17.63 -35.89
CA GLY A 95 -8.17 -16.99 -37.19
C GLY A 95 -9.59 -16.95 -37.77
N LYS A 96 -9.93 -15.82 -38.36
CA LYS A 96 -10.86 -15.78 -39.49
C LYS A 96 -10.25 -14.91 -40.58
N GLY A 97 -9.03 -15.26 -40.96
CA GLY A 97 -8.60 -15.00 -42.32
C GLY A 97 -9.49 -15.82 -43.26
N ARG A 98 -10.18 -15.12 -44.17
CA ARG A 98 -10.86 -15.61 -45.38
C ARG A 98 -12.00 -16.62 -45.16
N ALA A 99 -13.22 -16.20 -45.51
CA ALA A 99 -14.29 -17.15 -45.83
C ALA A 99 -13.89 -17.95 -47.08
N PRO A 100 -14.04 -19.29 -47.11
CA PRO A 100 -13.81 -20.07 -48.31
C PRO A 100 -14.83 -19.69 -49.38
N LYS A 101 -14.36 -19.43 -50.59
CA LYS A 101 -15.21 -19.27 -51.78
C LYS A 101 -15.88 -20.61 -52.07
N VAL A 102 -17.14 -20.76 -51.68
CA VAL A 102 -17.94 -21.93 -52.09
C VAL A 102 -18.27 -21.77 -53.58
N LYS A 103 -17.77 -22.69 -54.41
CA LYS A 103 -18.02 -22.76 -55.84
C LYS A 103 -19.53 -23.01 -56.05
N GLY A 104 -20.28 -21.98 -56.48
CA GLY A 104 -21.68 -22.14 -56.89
C GLY A 104 -22.69 -21.08 -56.41
N GLN A 105 -22.32 -20.11 -55.57
CA GLN A 105 -23.25 -19.02 -55.21
C GLN A 105 -23.34 -17.98 -56.35
N PRO A 106 -24.55 -17.62 -56.84
CA PRO A 106 -24.72 -16.56 -57.82
C PRO A 106 -24.38 -15.19 -57.20
N LEU A 107 -23.67 -14.36 -57.97
CA LEU A 107 -23.28 -13.00 -57.53
C LEU A 107 -24.53 -12.16 -57.21
N PRO A 108 -24.50 -11.35 -56.14
CA PRO A 108 -25.66 -10.58 -55.65
C PRO A 108 -25.95 -9.31 -56.49
N TYR A 109 -25.73 -9.35 -57.80
CA TYR A 109 -26.14 -8.27 -58.71
C TYR A 109 -26.76 -8.86 -59.99
N LYS A 110 -27.82 -8.20 -60.49
CA LYS A 110 -28.41 -8.55 -61.80
C LYS A 110 -27.52 -8.02 -62.92
N LYS A 111 -27.20 -8.86 -63.92
CA LYS A 111 -26.55 -8.38 -65.15
C LYS A 111 -27.50 -7.42 -65.87
N ARG A 112 -27.02 -6.20 -66.16
CA ARG A 112 -27.73 -5.21 -66.96
C ARG A 112 -27.94 -5.79 -68.36
N GLN A 113 -29.20 -5.94 -68.78
CA GLN A 113 -29.51 -6.18 -70.18
C GLN A 113 -29.41 -4.87 -70.93
N SER A 114 -28.59 -4.86 -71.99
CA SER A 114 -28.62 -3.87 -73.04
C SER A 114 -29.65 -4.28 -74.08
N ARG A 115 -30.52 -3.35 -74.49
CA ARG A 115 -30.96 -3.24 -75.87
C ARG A 115 -31.26 -1.78 -76.19
#